data_AF-A0A915CHR2-F1
#
_entry.id   AF-A0A915CHR2-F1
#
_cell.length_a   1.000
_cell.length_b   1.000
_cell.length_c   1.000
_cell.angle_alpha   90.00
_cell.angle_beta   90.00
_cell.angle_gamma   90.00
#
_symmetry.space_group_name_H-M   'P 1'
#
loop_
_entity.id
_entity.type
_entity.pdbx_description
1 polymer ?
#
loop_
_entity_poly.entity_id
_entity_poly.type
_entity_poly.pdbx_seq_one_letter_code
_entity_poly.pdbx_strand_id
1 'polypeptide(L)'
;MMCSNDIKPLHSLKELWEWDRKKIDDTVVGKALDNYTSCRKNAETLACHDMKGGYLPEESMNGCRVTISSTPYVVLHWWYMDVFVYFSHHFITIPPFGWIDQAHAHGVIVLGTFITEWETGAEICAEMLSSVENVERTVSKLTEIAVRCNFEGWLINIENEIRVSQIDLLAKFLSMLTERMRSAIGEVSRVIWYDAVTAEGKLEWQNGLNDLNERWFSCTDGIFLNYGWDPKKLFQSTERAAERRHCVYVGVDCFGRGCYGGGGWNCCEAFSQIRKNDLSVALFAPGWVAETLAYSDIIVNSLRFWDRLNTFVYAHPLTSLPVETNFSIGFHESERNYKCYSLSSAALQPHYLSNGAFPRTTGSSLVLPGRATYKLFETDLVLKGHFTITVDADTSLQLVVWKEGTERDLPTEITKKENEAVDVWDVVFQNERIRAIGFACDQAAIVRSFSMKQTSPIPTRKQCINE
;
A
#
# COMPACT_ATOMS: atom_id res chain seq x y z
N MET A 1 13.04 5.03 -31.03
CA MET A 1 11.96 4.57 -30.13
C MET A 1 12.54 3.38 -29.37
N MET A 2 13.04 3.56 -28.15
CA MET A 2 13.37 2.41 -27.32
C MET A 2 12.02 1.79 -26.92
N CYS A 3 11.82 0.50 -27.18
CA CYS A 3 10.69 -0.22 -26.61
C CYS A 3 10.74 -0.01 -25.09
N SER A 4 9.63 0.44 -24.49
CA SER A 4 9.57 0.59 -23.04
C SER A 4 9.56 -0.83 -22.44
N ASN A 5 10.46 -1.08 -21.48
CA ASN A 5 10.53 -2.35 -20.74
C ASN A 5 9.47 -2.44 -19.64
N ASP A 6 8.56 -1.46 -19.54
CA ASP A 6 7.53 -1.43 -18.51
C ASP A 6 6.56 -2.60 -18.67
N ILE A 7 6.14 -3.16 -17.53
CA ILE A 7 5.07 -4.15 -17.48
C ILE A 7 3.80 -3.58 -18.11
N LYS A 8 3.13 -4.41 -18.91
CA LYS A 8 1.87 -4.09 -19.58
C LYS A 8 0.74 -4.99 -19.07
N PRO A 9 -0.51 -4.50 -19.11
CA PRO A 9 -1.67 -5.35 -18.87
C PRO A 9 -1.81 -6.42 -19.95
N LEU A 10 -2.61 -7.45 -19.68
CA LEU A 10 -3.02 -8.45 -20.67
C LEU A 10 -4.50 -8.30 -20.98
N HIS A 11 -4.87 -8.47 -22.25
CA HIS A 11 -6.20 -8.15 -22.77
C HIS A 11 -7.01 -9.39 -23.19
N SER A 12 -6.40 -10.59 -23.22
CA SER A 12 -7.07 -11.82 -23.63
C SER A 12 -6.55 -13.05 -22.89
N LEU A 13 -7.33 -14.15 -22.91
CA LEU A 13 -6.89 -15.45 -22.40
C LEU A 13 -5.66 -15.96 -23.14
N LYS A 14 -5.57 -15.72 -24.45
CA LYS A 14 -4.39 -16.10 -25.23
C LYS A 14 -3.13 -15.43 -24.70
N GLU A 15 -3.17 -14.11 -24.49
CA GLU A 15 -2.04 -13.36 -23.92
C GLU A 15 -1.65 -13.88 -22.53
N LEU A 16 -2.64 -14.16 -21.66
CA LEU A 16 -2.40 -14.74 -20.34
C LEU A 16 -1.77 -16.13 -20.43
N TRP A 17 -2.31 -17.00 -21.27
CA TRP A 17 -1.86 -18.39 -21.39
C TRP A 17 -0.52 -18.56 -22.12
N GLU A 18 -0.15 -17.60 -22.96
CA GLU A 18 1.15 -17.52 -23.64
C GLU A 18 2.17 -16.65 -22.88
N TRP A 19 1.76 -16.03 -21.76
CA TRP A 19 2.64 -15.21 -20.95
C TRP A 19 3.86 -16.00 -20.47
N ASP A 20 5.05 -15.38 -20.56
CA ASP A 20 6.33 -16.03 -20.29
C ASP A 20 7.18 -15.19 -19.35
N ARG A 21 7.42 -15.72 -18.15
CA ARG A 21 8.24 -15.07 -17.11
C ARG A 21 9.65 -14.68 -17.55
N LYS A 22 10.20 -15.34 -18.58
CA LYS A 22 11.55 -15.07 -19.10
C LYS A 22 11.63 -13.78 -19.90
N LYS A 23 10.49 -13.22 -20.33
CA LYS A 23 10.42 -11.96 -21.09
C LYS A 23 10.38 -10.73 -20.19
N ILE A 24 10.16 -10.90 -18.89
CA ILE A 24 10.13 -9.81 -17.92
C ILE A 24 11.57 -9.44 -17.58
N ASP A 25 11.91 -8.17 -17.74
CA ASP A 25 13.20 -7.58 -17.36
C ASP A 25 13.29 -7.50 -15.83
N ASP A 26 14.44 -7.85 -15.26
CA ASP A 26 14.65 -7.81 -13.81
C ASP A 26 14.59 -6.39 -13.22
N THR A 27 14.79 -5.37 -14.05
CA THR A 27 14.71 -3.96 -13.65
C THR A 27 13.29 -3.46 -13.38
N VAL A 28 12.26 -4.20 -13.81
CA VAL A 28 10.83 -3.86 -13.59
C VAL A 28 10.14 -4.84 -12.64
N VAL A 29 10.90 -5.50 -11.79
CA VAL A 29 10.41 -6.42 -10.76
C VAL A 29 10.37 -5.69 -9.43
N GLY A 30 9.27 -5.82 -8.70
CA GLY A 30 9.14 -5.17 -7.39
C GLY A 30 10.13 -5.73 -6.36
N LYS A 31 10.55 -4.88 -5.42
CA LYS A 31 11.39 -5.24 -4.27
C LYS A 31 10.63 -6.09 -3.25
N ALA A 32 11.35 -6.72 -2.31
CA ALA A 32 10.75 -7.54 -1.25
C ALA A 32 9.81 -6.72 -0.35
N LEU A 33 8.76 -7.36 0.16
CA LEU A 33 7.84 -6.80 1.15
C LEU A 33 8.55 -6.66 2.50
N ASP A 34 9.01 -5.45 2.79
CA ASP A 34 9.63 -5.07 4.05
C ASP A 34 8.58 -4.53 5.03
N ASN A 35 8.89 -4.47 6.32
CA ASN A 35 8.05 -3.83 7.34
C ASN A 35 6.63 -4.42 7.56
N TYR A 36 6.22 -5.44 6.83
CA TYR A 36 4.89 -6.05 6.99
C TYR A 36 4.70 -6.62 8.39
N THR A 37 3.58 -6.26 9.02
CA THR A 37 3.16 -6.78 10.32
C THR A 37 1.83 -7.50 10.14
N SER A 38 1.80 -8.80 10.48
CA SER A 38 0.57 -9.59 10.36
C SER A 38 -0.48 -9.10 11.35
N CYS A 39 -1.54 -8.47 10.84
CA CYS A 39 -2.59 -7.86 11.67
C CYS A 39 -4.01 -8.36 11.39
N ARG A 40 -4.21 -9.56 10.82
CA ARG A 40 -5.55 -10.12 10.53
C ARG A 40 -6.53 -10.18 11.73
N LYS A 41 -6.04 -9.91 12.95
CA LYS A 41 -6.84 -9.78 14.17
C LYS A 41 -7.56 -8.43 14.32
N ASN A 42 -7.28 -7.46 13.47
CA ASN A 42 -7.92 -6.15 13.46
C ASN A 42 -8.53 -5.89 12.08
N ALA A 43 -9.48 -4.96 12.04
CA ALA A 43 -10.08 -4.50 10.80
C ALA A 43 -9.08 -3.73 9.92
N GLU A 44 -8.89 -4.18 8.69
CA GLU A 44 -7.87 -3.69 7.75
C GLU A 44 -8.39 -2.48 6.93
N THR A 45 -7.47 -1.70 6.36
CA THR A 45 -7.70 -0.66 5.35
C THR A 45 -7.13 -1.11 4.01
N LEU A 46 -8.00 -1.39 3.04
CA LEU A 46 -7.64 -1.63 1.65
C LEU A 46 -7.80 -0.33 0.85
N ALA A 47 -6.80 0.05 0.07
CA ALA A 47 -6.88 1.16 -0.89
C ALA A 47 -6.88 0.60 -2.32
N CYS A 48 -7.95 0.83 -3.07
CA CYS A 48 -8.09 0.41 -4.46
C CYS A 48 -7.92 1.63 -5.37
N HIS A 49 -6.80 1.69 -6.09
CA HIS A 49 -6.24 2.91 -6.68
C HIS A 49 -7.14 3.65 -7.68
N ASP A 50 -7.71 2.93 -8.65
CA ASP A 50 -8.49 3.42 -9.81
C ASP A 50 -8.26 4.90 -10.18
N MET A 51 -7.05 5.21 -10.69
CA MET A 51 -6.68 6.56 -11.12
C MET A 51 -6.60 6.59 -12.64
N LYS A 52 -7.52 7.32 -13.30
CA LYS A 52 -7.54 7.56 -14.76
C LYS A 52 -7.28 6.32 -15.63
N GLY A 53 -7.77 5.15 -15.22
CA GLY A 53 -7.63 3.89 -15.95
C GLY A 53 -6.27 3.19 -15.82
N GLY A 54 -5.36 3.70 -14.98
CA GLY A 54 -4.05 3.10 -14.73
C GLY A 54 -3.05 3.22 -15.89
N TYR A 55 -1.90 2.59 -15.70
CA TYR A 55 -0.71 2.59 -16.56
C TYR A 55 -0.29 3.97 -17.04
N LEU A 56 -0.29 4.93 -16.11
CA LEU A 56 -0.04 6.34 -16.39
C LEU A 56 1.45 6.61 -16.65
N PRO A 57 1.80 7.66 -17.42
CA PRO A 57 3.19 7.98 -17.74
C PRO A 57 4.12 8.09 -16.51
N GLU A 58 3.62 8.62 -15.40
CA GLU A 58 4.32 8.73 -14.11
C GLU A 58 4.71 7.41 -13.46
N GLU A 59 4.07 6.31 -13.85
CA GLU A 59 4.28 4.96 -13.31
C GLU A 59 5.35 4.20 -14.08
N SER A 60 5.77 4.72 -15.24
CA SER A 60 6.86 4.17 -16.02
C SER A 60 8.20 4.32 -15.30
N MET A 61 9.17 3.49 -15.66
CA MET A 61 10.52 3.55 -15.08
C MET A 61 11.16 4.95 -15.18
N ASN A 62 10.92 5.64 -16.29
CA ASN A 62 11.50 6.96 -16.56
C ASN A 62 10.66 8.12 -16.00
N GLY A 63 9.47 7.82 -15.47
CA GLY A 63 8.49 8.81 -15.07
C GLY A 63 8.03 9.71 -16.23
N CYS A 64 7.48 10.86 -15.87
CA CYS A 64 6.93 11.81 -16.83
C CYS A 64 7.28 13.26 -16.49
N ARG A 65 7.16 14.13 -17.49
CA ARG A 65 7.23 15.59 -17.28
C ARG A 65 5.92 16.06 -16.65
N VAL A 66 6.04 16.80 -15.56
CA VAL A 66 4.90 17.40 -14.86
C VAL A 66 4.56 18.73 -15.53
N THR A 67 3.28 18.98 -15.74
CA THR A 67 2.75 20.25 -16.23
C THR A 67 1.69 20.76 -15.26
N ILE A 68 1.32 22.04 -15.37
CA ILE A 68 0.26 22.63 -14.52
C ILE A 68 -1.07 21.87 -14.68
N SER A 69 -1.31 21.25 -15.84
CA SER A 69 -2.50 20.45 -16.16
C SER A 69 -2.32 18.94 -15.94
N SER A 70 -1.15 18.48 -15.51
CA SER A 70 -0.85 17.06 -15.32
C SER A 70 -0.06 16.87 -14.03
N THR A 71 -0.79 16.86 -12.91
CA THR A 71 -0.18 16.57 -11.61
C THR A 71 -0.48 15.11 -11.24
N PRO A 72 0.55 14.33 -10.89
CA PRO A 72 0.40 12.92 -10.55
C PRO A 72 -0.38 12.76 -9.25
N TYR A 73 -1.03 11.61 -9.08
CA TYR A 73 -1.53 11.20 -7.79
C TYR A 73 -0.35 10.71 -6.92
N VAL A 74 -0.20 11.29 -5.72
CA VAL A 74 0.89 10.98 -4.80
C VAL A 74 0.33 10.39 -3.51
N VAL A 75 0.74 9.16 -3.22
CA VAL A 75 0.40 8.45 -1.99
C VAL A 75 1.52 8.63 -0.98
N LEU A 76 1.19 9.24 0.16
CA LEU A 76 2.12 9.52 1.26
C LEU A 76 1.81 8.73 2.54
N HIS A 77 0.61 8.15 2.62
CA HIS A 77 0.01 7.59 3.83
C HIS A 77 0.01 6.05 3.81
N TRP A 78 1.02 5.46 3.17
CA TRP A 78 1.15 4.01 3.05
C TRP A 78 1.08 3.29 4.39
N TRP A 79 1.64 3.89 5.45
CA TRP A 79 1.62 3.37 6.83
C TRP A 79 0.23 3.15 7.43
N TYR A 80 -0.83 3.56 6.75
CA TYR A 80 -2.21 3.44 7.22
C TYR A 80 -3.05 2.51 6.33
N MET A 81 -2.39 1.79 5.42
CA MET A 81 -2.97 0.80 4.52
C MET A 81 -2.41 -0.58 4.87
N ASP A 82 -3.27 -1.60 4.83
CA ASP A 82 -2.86 -3.00 4.93
C ASP A 82 -2.69 -3.62 3.54
N VAL A 83 -3.56 -3.23 2.61
CA VAL A 83 -3.63 -3.78 1.25
C VAL A 83 -3.78 -2.65 0.24
N PHE A 84 -2.98 -2.68 -0.82
CA PHE A 84 -3.09 -1.81 -1.99
C PHE A 84 -3.49 -2.63 -3.22
N VAL A 85 -4.57 -2.25 -3.88
CA VAL A 85 -4.99 -2.86 -5.15
C VAL A 85 -4.67 -1.89 -6.27
N TYR A 86 -3.79 -2.32 -7.17
CA TYR A 86 -3.58 -1.60 -8.42
C TYR A 86 -4.68 -2.01 -9.41
N PHE A 87 -5.63 -1.09 -9.59
CA PHE A 87 -6.84 -1.32 -10.36
C PHE A 87 -6.77 -0.65 -11.74
N SER A 88 -7.24 -1.37 -12.75
CA SER A 88 -7.52 -0.86 -14.09
C SER A 88 -8.63 -1.68 -14.72
N HIS A 89 -9.18 -1.22 -15.85
CA HIS A 89 -10.20 -1.92 -16.62
C HIS A 89 -9.61 -2.88 -17.68
N HIS A 90 -8.38 -3.34 -17.48
CA HIS A 90 -7.77 -4.35 -18.34
C HIS A 90 -7.91 -5.74 -17.74
N PHE A 91 -8.23 -6.73 -18.60
CA PHE A 91 -8.52 -8.11 -18.21
C PHE A 91 -7.59 -8.62 -17.10
N ILE A 92 -6.28 -8.62 -17.35
CA ILE A 92 -5.26 -8.85 -16.30
C ILE A 92 -4.46 -7.57 -16.10
N THR A 93 -4.59 -7.02 -14.91
CA THR A 93 -3.85 -5.85 -14.44
C THR A 93 -2.69 -6.30 -13.55
N ILE A 94 -1.47 -6.13 -14.05
CA ILE A 94 -0.22 -6.40 -13.33
C ILE A 94 0.30 -5.07 -12.75
N PRO A 95 0.48 -4.94 -11.42
CA PRO A 95 0.95 -3.70 -10.80
C PRO A 95 2.33 -3.27 -11.33
N PRO A 96 2.54 -1.99 -11.72
CA PRO A 96 3.86 -1.45 -12.02
C PRO A 96 4.80 -1.52 -10.82
N PHE A 97 6.08 -1.83 -11.06
CA PHE A 97 7.07 -2.02 -9.97
C PHE A 97 7.21 -0.81 -9.05
N GLY A 98 7.02 0.42 -9.56
CA GLY A 98 7.06 1.63 -8.72
C GLY A 98 5.99 1.62 -7.62
N TRP A 99 4.80 1.11 -7.92
CA TRP A 99 3.74 0.93 -6.92
C TRP A 99 4.10 -0.17 -5.92
N ILE A 100 4.64 -1.28 -6.41
CA ILE A 100 5.09 -2.40 -5.57
C ILE A 100 6.16 -1.94 -4.59
N ASP A 101 7.22 -1.30 -5.09
CA ASP A 101 8.34 -0.80 -4.30
C ASP A 101 7.89 0.16 -3.18
N GLN A 102 7.00 1.10 -3.50
CA GLN A 102 6.48 2.03 -2.51
C GLN A 102 5.64 1.30 -1.46
N ALA A 103 4.67 0.48 -1.86
CA ALA A 103 3.85 -0.28 -0.93
C ALA A 103 4.70 -1.19 -0.02
N HIS A 104 5.63 -1.93 -0.61
CA HIS A 104 6.48 -2.89 0.08
C HIS A 104 7.46 -2.25 1.05
N ALA A 105 8.02 -1.08 0.72
CA ALA A 105 8.87 -0.35 1.66
C ALA A 105 8.11 0.06 2.94
N HIS A 106 6.78 0.18 2.85
CA HIS A 106 5.90 0.59 3.94
C HIS A 106 5.08 -0.58 4.54
N GLY A 107 5.39 -1.83 4.18
CA GLY A 107 4.70 -3.00 4.74
C GLY A 107 3.30 -3.26 4.21
N VAL A 108 2.96 -2.74 3.03
CA VAL A 108 1.63 -2.88 2.42
C VAL A 108 1.64 -4.01 1.38
N ILE A 109 0.69 -4.93 1.50
CA ILE A 109 0.45 -6.01 0.53
C ILE A 109 -0.05 -5.43 -0.78
N VAL A 110 0.43 -5.92 -1.93
CA VAL A 110 -0.01 -5.45 -3.26
C VAL A 110 -0.79 -6.52 -4.01
N LEU A 111 -1.94 -6.14 -4.54
CA LEU A 111 -2.76 -6.97 -5.40
C LEU A 111 -2.84 -6.41 -6.82
N GLY A 112 -2.72 -7.30 -7.80
CA GLY A 112 -3.20 -7.04 -9.16
C GLY A 112 -4.71 -7.16 -9.25
N THR A 113 -5.25 -6.94 -10.45
CA THR A 113 -6.69 -7.10 -10.71
C THR A 113 -6.92 -8.09 -11.85
N PHE A 114 -7.77 -9.09 -11.61
CA PHE A 114 -8.42 -9.89 -12.64
C PHE A 114 -9.83 -9.32 -12.81
N ILE A 115 -10.14 -8.76 -13.98
CA ILE A 115 -11.44 -8.16 -14.23
C ILE A 115 -12.04 -8.65 -15.55
N THR A 116 -13.33 -8.97 -15.55
CA THR A 116 -14.08 -9.26 -16.78
C THR A 116 -15.33 -8.41 -16.78
N GLU A 117 -15.61 -7.72 -17.89
CA GLU A 117 -16.72 -6.76 -17.95
C GLU A 117 -17.55 -6.99 -19.22
N TRP A 118 -18.88 -6.88 -19.08
CA TRP A 118 -19.82 -6.88 -20.20
C TRP A 118 -19.75 -8.15 -21.08
N GLU A 119 -20.09 -8.02 -22.36
CA GLU A 119 -20.16 -9.13 -23.31
C GLU A 119 -18.78 -9.80 -23.53
N THR A 120 -17.72 -9.03 -23.70
CA THR A 120 -16.36 -9.55 -23.85
C THR A 120 -15.89 -10.31 -22.60
N GLY A 121 -16.23 -9.81 -21.41
CA GLY A 121 -15.98 -10.51 -20.16
C GLY A 121 -16.71 -11.85 -20.07
N ALA A 122 -17.98 -11.90 -20.50
CA ALA A 122 -18.76 -13.14 -20.54
C ALA A 122 -18.14 -14.19 -21.47
N GLU A 123 -17.59 -13.79 -22.62
CA GLU A 123 -16.87 -14.68 -23.54
C GLU A 123 -15.59 -15.25 -22.91
N ILE A 124 -14.79 -14.39 -22.27
CA ILE A 124 -13.59 -14.80 -21.53
C ILE A 124 -13.95 -15.80 -20.44
N CYS A 125 -14.95 -15.51 -19.62
CA CYS A 125 -15.42 -16.43 -18.58
C CYS A 125 -15.95 -17.74 -19.18
N ALA A 126 -16.68 -17.69 -20.28
CA ALA A 126 -17.21 -18.89 -20.93
C ALA A 126 -16.10 -19.84 -21.40
N GLU A 127 -15.01 -19.32 -21.96
CA GLU A 127 -13.85 -20.12 -22.39
C GLU A 127 -13.02 -20.60 -21.19
N MET A 128 -12.69 -19.71 -20.26
CA MET A 128 -11.88 -20.02 -19.08
C MET A 128 -12.55 -21.08 -18.20
N LEU A 129 -13.87 -21.01 -18.06
CA LEU A 129 -14.70 -21.94 -17.28
C LEU A 129 -15.31 -23.05 -18.14
N SER A 130 -14.74 -23.37 -19.31
CA SER A 130 -15.24 -24.48 -20.15
C SER A 130 -14.73 -25.86 -19.70
N SER A 131 -13.62 -25.90 -18.96
CA SER A 131 -13.02 -27.15 -18.46
C SER A 131 -12.17 -26.90 -17.22
N VAL A 132 -11.90 -27.96 -16.46
CA VAL A 132 -10.96 -27.91 -15.32
C VAL A 132 -9.54 -27.56 -15.79
N GLU A 133 -9.14 -28.02 -16.97
CA GLU A 133 -7.82 -27.74 -17.55
C GLU A 133 -7.61 -26.24 -17.81
N ASN A 134 -8.63 -25.55 -18.35
CA ASN A 134 -8.55 -24.10 -18.58
C ASN A 134 -8.51 -23.31 -17.27
N VAL A 135 -9.26 -23.74 -16.26
CA VAL A 135 -9.17 -23.19 -14.90
C VAL A 135 -7.75 -23.36 -14.34
N GLU A 136 -7.21 -24.58 -14.37
CA GLU A 136 -5.86 -24.89 -13.89
C GLU A 136 -4.76 -24.08 -14.60
N ARG A 137 -4.88 -23.94 -15.91
CA ARG A 137 -3.96 -23.16 -16.74
C ARG A 137 -4.00 -21.68 -16.36
N THR A 138 -5.19 -21.12 -16.19
CA THR A 138 -5.41 -19.73 -15.79
C THR A 138 -4.83 -19.47 -14.39
N VAL A 139 -5.17 -20.30 -13.41
CA VAL A 139 -4.64 -20.23 -12.04
C VAL A 139 -3.11 -20.32 -12.02
N SER A 140 -2.54 -21.24 -12.81
CA SER A 140 -1.09 -21.38 -12.95
C SER A 140 -0.44 -20.08 -13.43
N LYS A 141 -1.00 -19.44 -14.47
CA LYS A 141 -0.45 -18.20 -15.04
C LYS A 141 -0.59 -17.00 -14.13
N LEU A 142 -1.74 -16.84 -13.46
CA LEU A 142 -1.92 -15.78 -12.46
C LEU A 142 -0.93 -15.91 -11.30
N THR A 143 -0.68 -17.14 -10.84
CA THR A 143 0.33 -17.41 -9.81
C THR A 143 1.74 -17.11 -10.31
N GLU A 144 2.07 -17.55 -11.54
CA GLU A 144 3.38 -17.33 -12.16
C GLU A 144 3.69 -15.82 -12.30
N ILE A 145 2.71 -15.03 -12.71
CA ILE A 145 2.82 -13.58 -12.84
C ILE A 145 3.09 -12.93 -11.47
N ALA A 146 2.28 -13.26 -10.46
CA ALA A 146 2.41 -12.68 -9.13
C ALA A 146 3.78 -12.97 -8.50
N VAL A 147 4.25 -14.22 -8.60
CA VAL A 147 5.59 -14.62 -8.13
C VAL A 147 6.70 -13.92 -8.92
N ARG A 148 6.57 -13.78 -10.24
CA ARG A 148 7.62 -13.20 -11.09
C ARG A 148 7.77 -11.69 -10.90
N CYS A 149 6.64 -10.98 -10.76
CA CYS A 149 6.58 -9.54 -10.61
C CYS A 149 6.65 -9.10 -9.13
N ASN A 150 6.57 -10.06 -8.21
CA ASN A 150 6.72 -9.91 -6.77
C ASN A 150 5.59 -9.11 -6.11
N PHE A 151 4.35 -9.58 -6.25
CA PHE A 151 3.18 -9.08 -5.52
C PHE A 151 2.31 -10.23 -5.01
N GLU A 152 1.45 -9.97 -4.02
CA GLU A 152 0.93 -11.01 -3.13
C GLU A 152 -0.41 -11.61 -3.56
N GLY A 153 -1.06 -11.11 -4.61
CA GLY A 153 -2.45 -11.49 -4.82
C GLY A 153 -3.24 -10.78 -5.90
N TRP A 154 -4.54 -11.06 -5.87
CA TRP A 154 -5.49 -10.62 -6.90
C TRP A 154 -6.81 -10.17 -6.29
N LEU A 155 -7.28 -8.99 -6.70
CA LEU A 155 -8.71 -8.67 -6.68
C LEU A 155 -9.36 -9.35 -7.89
N ILE A 156 -10.41 -10.14 -7.65
CA ILE A 156 -11.21 -10.79 -8.69
C ILE A 156 -12.52 -10.02 -8.82
N ASN A 157 -12.70 -9.32 -9.94
CA ASN A 157 -13.90 -8.55 -10.23
C ASN A 157 -14.58 -9.06 -11.53
N ILE A 158 -15.66 -9.83 -11.39
CA ILE A 158 -16.40 -10.34 -12.55
C ILE A 158 -17.69 -9.53 -12.69
N GLU A 159 -17.69 -8.55 -13.60
CA GLU A 159 -18.78 -7.62 -13.90
C GLU A 159 -19.56 -8.07 -15.15
N ASN A 160 -19.85 -9.37 -15.24
CA ASN A 160 -20.65 -9.99 -16.29
C ASN A 160 -21.35 -11.26 -15.78
N GLU A 161 -22.46 -11.64 -16.40
CA GLU A 161 -23.14 -12.89 -16.03
C GLU A 161 -22.28 -14.14 -16.29
N ILE A 162 -22.54 -15.19 -15.50
CA ILE A 162 -21.91 -16.50 -15.61
C ILE A 162 -23.01 -17.55 -15.84
N ARG A 163 -22.80 -18.45 -16.80
CA ARG A 163 -23.76 -19.52 -17.06
C ARG A 163 -23.88 -20.41 -15.83
N VAL A 164 -25.11 -20.79 -15.48
CA VAL A 164 -25.39 -21.66 -14.31
C VAL A 164 -24.55 -22.95 -14.35
N SER A 165 -24.33 -23.52 -15.54
CA SER A 165 -23.51 -24.72 -15.73
C SER A 165 -22.01 -24.53 -15.42
N GLN A 166 -21.54 -23.30 -15.24
CA GLN A 166 -20.14 -22.93 -15.01
C GLN A 166 -19.87 -22.45 -13.58
N ILE A 167 -20.91 -22.32 -12.74
CA ILE A 167 -20.80 -21.81 -11.37
C ILE A 167 -19.85 -22.66 -10.50
N ASP A 168 -19.90 -23.99 -10.66
CA ASP A 168 -19.00 -24.88 -9.92
C ASP A 168 -17.54 -24.74 -10.37
N LEU A 169 -17.31 -24.45 -11.66
CA LEU A 169 -15.96 -24.16 -12.18
C LEU A 169 -15.46 -22.79 -11.72
N LEU A 170 -16.35 -21.80 -11.55
CA LEU A 170 -15.98 -20.51 -10.95
C LEU A 170 -15.57 -20.71 -9.48
N ALA A 171 -16.34 -21.46 -8.69
CA ALA A 171 -15.97 -21.80 -7.32
C ALA A 171 -14.60 -22.50 -7.29
N LYS A 172 -14.37 -23.45 -8.20
CA LYS A 172 -13.08 -24.14 -8.34
C LYS A 172 -11.94 -23.18 -8.70
N PHE A 173 -12.15 -22.26 -9.63
CA PHE A 173 -11.17 -21.23 -9.99
C PHE A 173 -10.76 -20.41 -8.77
N LEU A 174 -11.74 -19.89 -8.01
CA LEU A 174 -11.48 -19.06 -6.83
C LEU A 174 -10.73 -19.83 -5.73
N SER A 175 -11.18 -21.04 -5.38
CA SER A 175 -10.52 -21.87 -4.36
C SER A 175 -9.10 -22.26 -4.79
N MET A 176 -8.93 -22.72 -6.04
CA MET A 176 -7.61 -23.11 -6.54
C MET A 176 -6.63 -21.94 -6.63
N LEU A 177 -7.10 -20.75 -7.04
CA LEU A 177 -6.27 -19.56 -7.06
C LEU A 177 -5.83 -19.19 -5.64
N THR A 178 -6.77 -19.18 -4.68
CA THR A 178 -6.50 -18.88 -3.27
C THR A 178 -5.47 -19.85 -2.68
N GLU A 179 -5.67 -21.16 -2.87
CA GLU A 179 -4.75 -22.20 -2.39
C GLU A 179 -3.38 -22.13 -3.06
N ARG A 180 -3.32 -21.90 -4.39
CA ARG A 180 -2.05 -21.86 -5.12
C ARG A 180 -1.25 -20.60 -4.81
N MET A 181 -1.90 -19.45 -4.68
CA MET A 181 -1.26 -18.22 -4.20
C MET A 181 -0.71 -18.40 -2.78
N ARG A 182 -1.50 -18.98 -1.87
CA ARG A 182 -1.06 -19.31 -0.51
C ARG A 182 0.16 -20.22 -0.50
N SER A 183 0.15 -21.26 -1.32
CA SER A 183 1.28 -22.19 -1.41
C SER A 183 2.54 -21.55 -2.01
N ALA A 184 2.40 -20.59 -2.93
CA ALA A 184 3.52 -19.98 -3.63
C ALA A 184 4.16 -18.80 -2.88
N ILE A 185 3.34 -18.01 -2.18
CA ILE A 185 3.74 -16.74 -1.56
C ILE A 185 3.70 -16.81 -0.03
N GLY A 186 2.94 -17.74 0.54
CA GLY A 186 2.79 -17.91 1.99
C GLY A 186 1.67 -17.05 2.58
N GLU A 187 1.71 -16.83 3.89
CA GLU A 187 0.61 -16.25 4.68
C GLU A 187 0.19 -14.82 4.29
N VAL A 188 1.08 -14.11 3.58
CA VAL A 188 0.82 -12.76 3.09
C VAL A 188 -0.05 -12.76 1.84
N SER A 189 -0.21 -13.89 1.14
CA SER A 189 -1.02 -13.94 -0.08
C SER A 189 -2.47 -13.51 0.15
N ARG A 190 -3.09 -12.88 -0.84
CA ARG A 190 -4.53 -12.54 -0.78
C ARG A 190 -5.24 -12.76 -2.11
N VAL A 191 -6.36 -13.44 -2.09
CA VAL A 191 -7.35 -13.41 -3.18
C VAL A 191 -8.65 -12.81 -2.64
N ILE A 192 -9.09 -11.69 -3.19
CA ILE A 192 -10.27 -10.97 -2.73
C ILE A 192 -11.32 -10.98 -3.84
N TRP A 193 -12.54 -11.38 -3.51
CA TRP A 193 -13.67 -11.37 -4.44
C TRP A 193 -14.40 -10.02 -4.37
N TYR A 194 -14.72 -9.40 -5.49
CA TYR A 194 -15.62 -8.24 -5.53
C TYR A 194 -17.09 -8.68 -5.58
N ASP A 195 -17.95 -8.07 -4.76
CA ASP A 195 -19.39 -8.35 -4.65
C ASP A 195 -20.16 -7.97 -5.92
N ALA A 196 -20.05 -8.78 -6.98
CA ALA A 196 -20.70 -8.61 -8.27
C ALA A 196 -21.61 -9.81 -8.63
N VAL A 197 -21.05 -10.88 -9.22
CA VAL A 197 -21.85 -12.05 -9.62
C VAL A 197 -22.31 -12.86 -8.42
N THR A 198 -23.58 -13.25 -8.40
CA THR A 198 -24.17 -14.11 -7.36
C THR A 198 -23.86 -15.59 -7.60
N ALA A 199 -24.10 -16.43 -6.60
CA ALA A 199 -23.99 -17.89 -6.69
C ALA A 199 -24.95 -18.51 -7.73
N GLU A 200 -25.92 -17.75 -8.24
CA GLU A 200 -26.81 -18.13 -9.34
C GLU A 200 -26.27 -17.74 -10.72
N GLY A 201 -25.17 -16.99 -10.79
CA GLY A 201 -24.56 -16.51 -12.03
C GLY A 201 -25.06 -15.17 -12.55
N LYS A 202 -25.94 -14.49 -11.80
CA LYS A 202 -26.44 -13.16 -12.16
C LYS A 202 -25.49 -12.07 -11.69
N LEU A 203 -25.24 -11.06 -12.51
CA LEU A 203 -24.54 -9.84 -12.11
C LEU A 203 -25.49 -8.97 -11.25
N GLU A 204 -25.32 -9.01 -9.92
CA GLU A 204 -26.17 -8.27 -8.99
C GLU A 204 -25.42 -7.98 -7.69
N TRP A 205 -24.95 -6.74 -7.53
CA TRP A 205 -24.22 -6.30 -6.33
C TRP A 205 -25.12 -6.29 -5.09
N GLN A 206 -24.74 -7.06 -4.06
CA GLN A 206 -25.57 -7.24 -2.87
C GLN A 206 -25.41 -6.08 -1.87
N ASN A 207 -24.27 -5.40 -1.92
CA ASN A 207 -23.82 -4.36 -0.98
C ASN A 207 -23.77 -4.89 0.47
N GLY A 208 -23.41 -6.15 0.62
CA GLY A 208 -23.50 -6.89 1.88
C GLY A 208 -23.16 -8.35 1.69
N LEU A 209 -22.59 -8.98 2.71
CA LEU A 209 -22.38 -10.43 2.72
C LEU A 209 -23.71 -11.12 3.03
N ASN A 210 -24.17 -12.00 2.13
CA ASN A 210 -25.42 -12.75 2.27
C ASN A 210 -25.37 -14.10 1.53
N ASP A 211 -26.48 -14.84 1.52
CA ASP A 211 -26.54 -16.18 0.90
C ASP A 211 -26.21 -16.19 -0.60
N LEU A 212 -26.32 -15.06 -1.30
CA LEU A 212 -26.06 -14.94 -2.73
C LEU A 212 -24.57 -14.77 -3.07
N ASN A 213 -23.70 -14.38 -2.13
CA ASN A 213 -22.26 -14.20 -2.36
C ASN A 213 -21.36 -14.91 -1.33
N GLU A 214 -21.92 -15.49 -0.26
CA GLU A 214 -21.18 -16.24 0.78
C GLU A 214 -20.37 -17.41 0.21
N ARG A 215 -20.86 -18.03 -0.88
CA ARG A 215 -20.12 -19.07 -1.59
C ARG A 215 -18.75 -18.58 -2.06
N TRP A 216 -18.66 -17.38 -2.60
CA TRP A 216 -17.42 -16.79 -3.09
C TRP A 216 -16.51 -16.39 -1.95
N PHE A 217 -17.06 -15.77 -0.90
CA PHE A 217 -16.34 -15.44 0.33
C PHE A 217 -15.71 -16.68 0.99
N SER A 218 -16.37 -17.83 0.89
CA SER A 218 -15.84 -19.11 1.40
C SER A 218 -14.72 -19.68 0.55
N CYS A 219 -14.66 -19.33 -0.74
CA CYS A 219 -13.62 -19.75 -1.68
C CYS A 219 -12.38 -18.84 -1.69
N THR A 220 -12.46 -17.63 -1.13
CA THR A 220 -11.41 -16.60 -1.19
C THR A 220 -10.93 -16.16 0.20
N ASP A 221 -9.83 -15.40 0.26
CA ASP A 221 -9.33 -14.83 1.52
C ASP A 221 -10.27 -13.77 2.09
N GLY A 222 -10.97 -13.03 1.23
CA GLY A 222 -11.93 -12.01 1.63
C GLY A 222 -12.89 -11.60 0.51
N ILE A 223 -13.80 -10.69 0.87
CA ILE A 223 -14.78 -10.08 -0.04
C ILE A 223 -14.72 -8.55 0.06
N PHE A 224 -14.68 -7.89 -1.09
CA PHE A 224 -14.85 -6.47 -1.25
C PHE A 224 -16.33 -6.22 -1.61
N LEU A 225 -17.10 -5.69 -0.66
CA LEU A 225 -18.51 -5.35 -0.85
C LEU A 225 -18.70 -4.08 -1.67
N ASN A 226 -19.70 -4.07 -2.55
CA ASN A 226 -20.07 -2.88 -3.30
C ASN A 226 -20.49 -1.72 -2.38
N TYR A 227 -20.35 -0.48 -2.84
CA TYR A 227 -20.45 0.73 -2.03
C TYR A 227 -21.88 1.21 -1.70
N GLY A 228 -22.93 0.56 -2.22
CA GLY A 228 -24.34 0.91 -2.00
C GLY A 228 -24.97 0.30 -0.75
N TRP A 229 -24.21 0.17 0.34
CA TRP A 229 -24.63 -0.47 1.59
C TRP A 229 -25.35 0.52 2.53
N ASP A 230 -26.02 -0.02 3.53
CA ASP A 230 -26.62 0.73 4.64
C ASP A 230 -26.21 0.13 5.99
N PRO A 231 -26.42 0.83 7.13
CA PRO A 231 -26.02 0.31 8.44
C PRO A 231 -26.61 -1.06 8.81
N LYS A 232 -27.81 -1.39 8.31
CA LYS A 232 -28.43 -2.71 8.56
C LYS A 232 -27.66 -3.80 7.81
N LYS A 233 -27.29 -3.56 6.55
CA LYS A 233 -26.48 -4.49 5.77
C LYS A 233 -25.08 -4.70 6.37
N LEU A 234 -24.47 -3.66 6.96
CA LEU A 234 -23.19 -3.80 7.67
C LEU A 234 -23.32 -4.74 8.87
N PHE A 235 -24.33 -4.51 9.72
CA PHE A 235 -24.58 -5.37 10.87
C PHE A 235 -24.81 -6.83 10.44
N GLN A 236 -25.64 -7.05 9.42
CA GLN A 236 -25.89 -8.38 8.86
C GLN A 236 -24.62 -9.04 8.31
N SER A 237 -23.77 -8.28 7.63
CA SER A 237 -22.49 -8.77 7.11
C SER A 237 -21.54 -9.17 8.23
N THR A 238 -21.52 -8.41 9.32
CA THR A 238 -20.72 -8.69 10.52
C THR A 238 -21.14 -9.99 11.20
N GLU A 239 -22.44 -10.13 11.47
CA GLU A 239 -23.01 -11.32 12.09
C GLU A 239 -22.74 -12.58 11.26
N ARG A 240 -22.90 -12.46 9.94
CA ARG A 240 -22.66 -13.57 9.01
C ARG A 240 -21.19 -13.95 8.89
N ALA A 241 -20.29 -12.96 8.82
CA ALA A 241 -18.86 -13.21 8.69
C ALA A 241 -18.24 -13.78 9.98
N ALA A 242 -18.85 -13.52 11.14
CA ALA A 242 -18.40 -14.00 12.45
C ALA A 242 -16.90 -13.74 12.67
N GLU A 243 -16.10 -14.80 12.88
CA GLU A 243 -14.65 -14.70 13.11
C GLU A 243 -13.87 -14.18 11.88
N ARG A 244 -14.47 -14.18 10.69
CA ARG A 244 -13.89 -13.64 9.46
C ARG A 244 -14.37 -12.22 9.13
N ARG A 245 -14.94 -11.47 10.09
CA ARG A 245 -15.43 -10.10 9.88
C ARG A 245 -14.38 -9.14 9.29
N HIS A 246 -13.10 -9.29 9.64
CA HIS A 246 -12.01 -8.50 9.05
C HIS A 246 -11.65 -8.90 7.61
N CYS A 247 -12.17 -10.02 7.11
CA CYS A 247 -12.05 -10.41 5.70
C CYS A 247 -13.16 -9.80 4.83
N VAL A 248 -14.08 -9.02 5.41
CA VAL A 248 -15.12 -8.27 4.71
C VAL A 248 -14.66 -6.82 4.59
N TYR A 249 -14.26 -6.42 3.39
CA TYR A 249 -13.83 -5.07 3.05
C TYR A 249 -15.01 -4.30 2.47
N VAL A 250 -15.55 -3.36 3.23
CA VAL A 250 -16.73 -2.60 2.83
C VAL A 250 -16.32 -1.43 1.92
N GLY A 251 -16.90 -1.37 0.71
CA GLY A 251 -16.57 -0.35 -0.28
C GLY A 251 -16.93 1.07 0.12
N VAL A 252 -15.99 1.99 -0.09
CA VAL A 252 -16.15 3.45 0.05
C VAL A 252 -15.68 4.10 -1.25
N ASP A 253 -16.61 4.50 -2.12
CA ASP A 253 -16.28 5.16 -3.39
C ASP A 253 -15.98 6.64 -3.16
N CYS A 254 -14.74 7.06 -3.42
CA CYS A 254 -14.32 8.45 -3.28
C CYS A 254 -15.04 9.40 -4.23
N PHE A 255 -15.61 8.91 -5.35
CA PHE A 255 -16.43 9.72 -6.24
C PHE A 255 -17.90 9.82 -5.80
N GLY A 256 -18.29 9.06 -4.77
CA GLY A 256 -19.59 9.20 -4.11
C GLY A 256 -20.76 8.52 -4.80
N ARG A 257 -20.54 7.62 -5.78
CA ARG A 257 -21.63 6.95 -6.52
C ARG A 257 -22.36 5.98 -5.59
N GLY A 258 -23.48 6.39 -5.00
CA GLY A 258 -24.25 5.55 -4.08
C GLY A 258 -23.56 5.26 -2.74
N CYS A 259 -22.42 5.91 -2.46
CA CYS A 259 -21.65 5.72 -1.24
C CYS A 259 -22.29 6.43 -0.05
N TYR A 260 -22.32 5.78 1.11
CA TYR A 260 -22.68 6.43 2.37
C TYR A 260 -21.81 7.68 2.61
N GLY A 261 -22.42 8.80 3.00
CA GLY A 261 -21.73 10.09 3.19
C GLY A 261 -21.41 10.85 1.88
N GLY A 262 -21.56 10.23 0.71
CA GLY A 262 -21.41 10.90 -0.59
C GLY A 262 -19.96 11.02 -1.10
N GLY A 263 -19.02 10.25 -0.55
CA GLY A 263 -17.62 10.23 -1.03
C GLY A 263 -16.84 11.52 -0.76
N GLY A 264 -15.74 11.70 -1.48
CA GLY A 264 -14.83 12.85 -1.39
C GLY A 264 -14.35 13.11 0.03
N TRP A 265 -14.47 14.36 0.49
CA TRP A 265 -14.12 14.74 1.86
C TRP A 265 -14.95 14.04 2.94
N ASN A 266 -16.09 13.46 2.60
CA ASN A 266 -17.00 12.77 3.52
C ASN A 266 -16.76 11.26 3.58
N CYS A 267 -15.71 10.72 2.94
CA CYS A 267 -15.32 9.31 3.11
C CYS A 267 -15.16 8.93 4.60
N CYS A 268 -14.78 9.88 5.46
CA CYS A 268 -14.70 9.69 6.91
C CYS A 268 -16.04 9.25 7.55
N GLU A 269 -17.18 9.67 7.01
CA GLU A 269 -18.50 9.27 7.51
C GLU A 269 -18.75 7.78 7.25
N ALA A 270 -18.39 7.30 6.06
CA ALA A 270 -18.45 5.89 5.70
C ALA A 270 -17.49 5.06 6.57
N PHE A 271 -16.24 5.49 6.72
CA PHE A 271 -15.25 4.86 7.59
C PHE A 271 -15.78 4.71 9.02
N SER A 272 -16.38 5.77 9.57
CA SER A 272 -16.96 5.74 10.92
C SER A 272 -18.00 4.63 11.08
N GLN A 273 -18.92 4.48 10.13
CA GLN A 273 -19.97 3.45 10.20
C GLN A 273 -19.39 2.03 10.05
N ILE A 274 -18.44 1.85 9.14
CA ILE A 274 -17.80 0.55 8.90
C ILE A 274 -17.01 0.12 10.13
N ARG A 275 -16.16 1.00 10.66
CA ARG A 275 -15.33 0.69 11.85
C ARG A 275 -16.14 0.46 13.11
N LYS A 276 -17.31 1.09 13.27
CA LYS A 276 -18.25 0.80 14.38
C LYS A 276 -18.77 -0.63 14.38
N ASN A 277 -18.75 -1.30 13.23
CA ASN A 277 -19.14 -2.71 13.07
C ASN A 277 -17.93 -3.65 13.07
N ASP A 278 -16.72 -3.16 13.37
CA ASP A 278 -15.48 -3.97 13.37
C ASP A 278 -15.22 -4.67 12.02
N LEU A 279 -15.55 -3.98 10.92
CA LEU A 279 -15.35 -4.44 9.55
C LEU A 279 -14.17 -3.72 8.89
N SER A 280 -13.55 -4.38 7.92
CA SER A 280 -12.51 -3.80 7.09
C SER A 280 -13.09 -2.81 6.08
N VAL A 281 -12.27 -1.86 5.63
CA VAL A 281 -12.68 -0.84 4.65
C VAL A 281 -11.97 -1.08 3.33
N ALA A 282 -12.68 -0.91 2.21
CA ALA A 282 -12.09 -0.79 0.89
C ALA A 282 -12.33 0.62 0.33
N LEU A 283 -11.33 1.50 0.45
CA LEU A 283 -11.34 2.84 -0.10
C LEU A 283 -11.09 2.78 -1.62
N PHE A 284 -12.13 3.01 -2.41
CA PHE A 284 -12.08 2.94 -3.86
C PHE A 284 -11.83 4.32 -4.50
N ALA A 285 -10.93 4.33 -5.48
CA ALA A 285 -10.56 5.48 -6.31
C ALA A 285 -10.11 6.73 -5.53
N PRO A 286 -9.17 6.62 -4.57
CA PRO A 286 -8.67 7.79 -3.84
C PRO A 286 -7.87 8.77 -4.72
N GLY A 287 -7.59 8.39 -5.97
CA GLY A 287 -7.19 9.28 -7.06
C GLY A 287 -8.13 10.48 -7.26
N TRP A 288 -9.37 10.41 -6.77
CA TRP A 288 -10.31 11.54 -6.68
C TRP A 288 -9.66 12.86 -6.24
N VAL A 289 -8.72 12.83 -5.30
CA VAL A 289 -8.00 14.02 -4.82
C VAL A 289 -7.26 14.72 -5.98
N ALA A 290 -6.61 13.95 -6.86
CA ALA A 290 -5.88 14.46 -8.02
C ALA A 290 -6.80 14.79 -9.21
N GLU A 291 -7.94 14.12 -9.32
CA GLU A 291 -8.86 14.30 -10.45
C GLU A 291 -9.84 15.46 -10.28
N THR A 292 -10.17 15.82 -9.04
CA THR A 292 -11.25 16.78 -8.76
C THR A 292 -10.80 18.08 -8.11
N LEU A 293 -9.61 18.10 -7.49
CA LEU A 293 -9.12 19.26 -6.76
C LEU A 293 -8.05 20.02 -7.56
N ALA A 294 -7.73 21.23 -7.09
CA ALA A 294 -6.74 22.08 -7.74
C ALA A 294 -5.34 21.44 -7.74
N TYR A 295 -4.72 21.41 -8.93
CA TYR A 295 -3.42 20.81 -9.17
C TYR A 295 -2.29 21.36 -8.29
N SER A 296 -2.30 22.66 -7.98
CA SER A 296 -1.25 23.30 -7.17
C SER A 296 -1.17 22.76 -5.74
N ASP A 297 -2.25 22.15 -5.26
CA ASP A 297 -2.43 21.83 -3.85
C ASP A 297 -2.49 20.32 -3.61
N ILE A 298 -2.10 19.47 -4.58
CA ILE A 298 -2.34 18.02 -4.51
C ILE A 298 -1.76 17.36 -3.26
N ILE A 299 -0.55 17.77 -2.86
CA ILE A 299 0.14 17.23 -1.68
C ILE A 299 -0.62 17.61 -0.42
N VAL A 300 -1.01 18.88 -0.31
CA VAL A 300 -1.77 19.41 0.83
C VAL A 300 -3.16 18.77 0.89
N ASN A 301 -3.82 18.59 -0.25
CA ASN A 301 -5.12 17.96 -0.34
C ASN A 301 -5.06 16.46 0.00
N SER A 302 -3.98 15.77 -0.40
CA SER A 302 -3.72 14.38 -0.02
C SER A 302 -3.56 14.28 1.50
N LEU A 303 -2.71 15.11 2.12
CA LEU A 303 -2.57 15.19 3.59
C LEU A 303 -3.92 15.44 4.28
N ARG A 304 -4.65 16.47 3.87
CA ARG A 304 -5.97 16.81 4.43
C ARG A 304 -7.00 15.69 4.28
N PHE A 305 -6.93 14.92 3.20
CA PHE A 305 -7.84 13.81 2.96
C PHE A 305 -7.61 12.70 4.00
N TRP A 306 -6.36 12.31 4.20
CA TRP A 306 -5.98 11.29 5.18
C TRP A 306 -6.10 11.77 6.62
N ASP A 307 -5.87 13.06 6.91
CA ASP A 307 -6.12 13.66 8.22
C ASP A 307 -7.56 13.46 8.69
N ARG A 308 -8.53 13.50 7.77
CA ARG A 308 -9.95 13.24 8.09
C ARG A 308 -10.22 11.78 8.42
N LEU A 309 -9.32 10.87 8.05
CA LEU A 309 -9.44 9.43 8.31
C LEU A 309 -8.66 8.99 9.56
N ASN A 310 -7.87 9.88 10.18
CA ASN A 310 -6.88 9.54 11.21
C ASN A 310 -7.43 8.78 12.43
N THR A 311 -8.69 8.99 12.80
CA THR A 311 -9.34 8.28 13.92
C THR A 311 -9.87 6.89 13.56
N PHE A 312 -9.83 6.52 12.27
CA PHE A 312 -10.39 5.28 11.73
C PHE A 312 -9.34 4.36 11.10
N VAL A 313 -8.09 4.82 11.06
CA VAL A 313 -6.91 4.07 10.58
C VAL A 313 -5.89 3.99 11.70
N TYR A 314 -5.01 3.00 11.63
CA TYR A 314 -3.90 2.83 12.58
C TYR A 314 -2.58 2.83 11.84
N ALA A 315 -1.53 3.30 12.50
CA ALA A 315 -0.19 3.32 11.94
C ALA A 315 0.45 1.93 12.04
N HIS A 316 0.99 1.45 10.92
CA HIS A 316 1.87 0.29 10.88
C HIS A 316 3.31 0.70 11.19
N PRO A 317 3.99 0.03 12.13
CA PRO A 317 5.34 0.40 12.51
C PRO A 317 6.39 -0.11 11.50
N LEU A 318 7.49 0.61 11.40
CA LEU A 318 8.74 0.11 10.81
C LEU A 318 9.30 -1.03 11.67
N THR A 319 9.64 -2.15 11.05
CA THR A 319 10.14 -3.35 11.76
C THR A 319 11.50 -3.82 11.28
N SER A 320 12.05 -3.23 10.23
CA SER A 320 13.36 -3.57 9.69
C SER A 320 14.35 -2.39 9.71
N LEU A 321 15.62 -2.75 9.56
CA LEU A 321 16.76 -1.85 9.40
C LEU A 321 17.47 -2.18 8.06
N PRO A 322 18.19 -1.23 7.46
CA PRO A 322 18.35 0.15 7.89
C PRO A 322 17.10 1.01 7.62
N VAL A 323 16.92 2.10 8.36
CA VAL A 323 15.90 3.10 8.02
C VAL A 323 16.61 4.25 7.31
N GLU A 324 16.35 4.40 6.01
CA GLU A 324 16.98 5.42 5.17
C GLU A 324 15.97 6.15 4.31
N THR A 325 16.05 7.47 4.29
CA THR A 325 15.24 8.28 3.40
C THR A 325 15.87 9.65 3.13
N ASN A 326 15.64 10.18 1.93
CA ASN A 326 15.85 11.58 1.59
C ASN A 326 14.52 12.35 1.46
N PHE A 327 13.43 11.73 1.94
CA PHE A 327 12.07 12.25 1.87
C PHE A 327 11.60 12.58 0.45
N SER A 328 12.20 11.98 -0.58
CA SER A 328 11.78 12.13 -1.97
C SER A 328 10.34 11.69 -2.14
N ILE A 329 9.46 12.57 -2.59
CA ILE A 329 8.10 12.24 -3.03
C ILE A 329 8.04 11.98 -4.54
N GLY A 330 9.18 11.74 -5.20
CA GLY A 330 9.28 11.37 -6.62
C GLY A 330 9.49 12.54 -7.60
N PHE A 331 9.32 13.79 -7.13
CA PHE A 331 9.59 14.97 -7.95
C PHE A 331 11.09 15.28 -8.03
N HIS A 332 11.56 15.62 -9.23
CA HIS A 332 12.94 16.04 -9.46
C HIS A 332 13.00 17.03 -10.64
N GLU A 333 14.06 17.84 -10.69
CA GLU A 333 14.34 18.68 -11.86
C GLU A 333 15.20 17.92 -12.87
N SER A 334 14.83 18.02 -14.15
CA SER A 334 15.65 17.49 -15.24
C SER A 334 16.79 18.45 -15.62
N GLU A 335 17.76 17.95 -16.38
CA GLU A 335 18.86 18.75 -16.96
C GLU A 335 18.39 19.96 -17.79
N ARG A 336 17.14 19.98 -18.25
CA ARG A 336 16.55 21.07 -19.04
C ARG A 336 15.63 21.99 -18.22
N ASN A 337 15.76 21.99 -16.90
CA ASN A 337 15.03 22.85 -15.95
C ASN A 337 13.50 22.70 -16.00
N TYR A 338 12.98 21.52 -16.34
CA TYR A 338 11.56 21.19 -16.15
C TYR A 338 11.38 20.18 -15.02
N LYS A 339 10.25 20.28 -14.31
CA LYS A 339 9.86 19.35 -13.26
C LYS A 339 9.43 18.01 -13.86
N CYS A 340 9.99 16.94 -13.33
CA CYS A 340 9.61 15.56 -13.60
C CYS A 340 9.02 14.93 -12.35
N TYR A 341 8.25 13.88 -12.55
CA TYR A 341 7.82 12.98 -11.49
C TYR A 341 8.03 11.55 -11.95
N SER A 342 8.60 10.74 -11.06
CA SER A 342 8.64 9.29 -11.22
C SER A 342 8.24 8.66 -9.90
N LEU A 343 7.26 7.77 -9.92
CA LEU A 343 6.88 7.02 -8.72
C LEU A 343 8.05 6.16 -8.21
N SER A 344 8.87 5.61 -9.11
CA SER A 344 10.00 4.74 -8.76
C SER A 344 11.15 5.48 -8.07
N SER A 345 11.18 6.82 -8.12
CA SER A 345 12.19 7.64 -7.44
C SER A 345 11.73 8.22 -6.11
N ALA A 346 10.50 7.91 -5.68
CA ALA A 346 10.03 8.23 -4.33
C ALA A 346 10.78 7.38 -3.30
N ALA A 347 11.06 7.97 -2.14
CA ALA A 347 11.71 7.32 -1.01
C ALA A 347 10.69 7.03 0.09
N LEU A 348 11.11 6.23 1.08
CA LEU A 348 10.34 5.94 2.28
C LEU A 348 9.85 7.24 2.95
N GLN A 349 8.54 7.31 3.21
CA GLN A 349 7.92 8.49 3.82
C GLN A 349 7.77 8.33 5.35
N PRO A 350 7.70 9.42 6.13
CA PRO A 350 7.40 9.36 7.56
C PRO A 350 5.89 9.16 7.84
N HIS A 351 5.55 8.94 9.11
CA HIS A 351 4.17 8.76 9.58
C HIS A 351 3.43 10.12 9.72
N TYR A 352 2.92 10.67 8.62
CA TYR A 352 2.35 12.04 8.62
C TYR A 352 1.18 12.29 9.61
N LEU A 353 0.23 11.36 9.80
CA LEU A 353 -0.93 11.63 10.67
C LEU A 353 -0.58 11.81 12.15
N SER A 354 0.56 11.23 12.59
CA SER A 354 1.03 11.33 13.97
C SER A 354 2.06 12.44 14.21
N ASN A 355 2.45 13.19 13.17
CA ASN A 355 3.40 14.29 13.29
C ASN A 355 3.01 15.53 12.47
N GLY A 356 3.23 16.72 13.02
CA GLY A 356 2.98 17.98 12.30
C GLY A 356 3.99 18.29 11.18
N ALA A 357 4.73 17.30 10.69
CA ALA A 357 5.69 17.47 9.61
C ALA A 357 4.99 17.29 8.25
N PHE A 358 5.57 17.88 7.20
CA PHE A 358 5.00 17.76 5.85
C PHE A 358 6.10 17.80 4.79
N PRO A 359 5.91 17.13 3.64
CA PRO A 359 6.90 17.12 2.59
C PRO A 359 6.99 18.51 1.94
N ARG A 360 8.21 18.90 1.55
CA ARG A 360 8.41 20.12 0.77
C ARG A 360 7.92 19.91 -0.66
N THR A 361 7.22 20.90 -1.21
CA THR A 361 6.68 20.88 -2.59
C THR A 361 7.76 20.80 -3.69
N THR A 362 9.04 20.95 -3.34
CA THR A 362 10.19 20.78 -4.25
C THR A 362 10.72 19.35 -4.30
N GLY A 363 10.12 18.41 -3.58
CA GLY A 363 10.26 16.98 -3.86
C GLY A 363 11.13 16.17 -2.91
N SER A 364 12.22 16.69 -2.35
CA SER A 364 13.22 15.88 -1.62
C SER A 364 13.63 16.48 -0.27
N SER A 365 12.66 16.78 0.59
CA SER A 365 12.91 17.19 1.98
C SER A 365 11.62 17.21 2.78
N LEU A 366 11.77 17.11 4.09
CA LEU A 366 10.72 17.24 5.09
C LEU A 366 10.80 18.60 5.77
N VAL A 367 9.65 19.22 6.05
CA VAL A 367 9.56 20.48 6.79
C VAL A 367 9.02 20.21 8.19
N LEU A 368 9.75 20.67 9.20
CA LEU A 368 9.31 20.77 10.58
C LEU A 368 8.93 22.25 10.84
N PRO A 369 7.64 22.59 11.02
CA PRO A 369 7.16 23.99 10.97
C PRO A 369 7.64 24.90 12.11
N GLY A 370 8.06 24.36 13.25
CA GLY A 370 8.45 25.17 14.41
C GLY A 370 8.74 24.36 15.66
N ARG A 371 8.84 25.03 16.81
CA ARG A 371 9.15 24.40 18.09
C ARG A 371 8.15 23.30 18.44
N ALA A 372 8.59 22.05 18.36
CA ALA A 372 7.84 20.88 18.80
C ALA A 372 8.75 19.65 18.84
N THR A 373 8.19 18.54 19.32
CA THR A 373 8.77 17.21 19.15
C THR A 373 7.98 16.46 18.08
N TYR A 374 8.68 15.99 17.06
CA TYR A 374 8.10 15.33 15.88
C TYR A 374 8.41 13.84 15.94
N LYS A 375 7.38 13.01 16.08
CA LYS A 375 7.46 11.55 16.01
C LYS A 375 7.45 11.11 14.55
N LEU A 376 8.61 11.05 13.90
CA LEU A 376 8.69 10.87 12.44
C LEU A 376 8.40 9.45 11.99
N PHE A 377 8.93 8.47 12.71
CA PHE A 377 8.85 7.07 12.37
C PHE A 377 8.32 6.30 13.57
N GLU A 378 7.14 5.72 13.45
CA GLU A 378 6.67 4.70 14.38
C GLU A 378 7.39 3.39 14.07
N THR A 379 7.89 2.72 15.10
CA THR A 379 8.78 1.56 14.97
C THR A 379 8.38 0.43 15.90
N ASP A 380 8.79 -0.79 15.57
CA ASP A 380 8.76 -1.93 16.47
C ASP A 380 10.11 -2.66 16.45
N LEU A 381 11.16 -1.90 16.73
CA LEU A 381 12.54 -2.36 16.60
C LEU A 381 13.11 -2.75 17.96
N VAL A 382 13.59 -3.98 18.11
CA VAL A 382 14.39 -4.40 19.27
C VAL A 382 15.86 -4.17 18.95
N LEU A 383 16.44 -3.11 19.52
CA LEU A 383 17.78 -2.65 19.19
C LEU A 383 18.82 -3.13 20.21
N LYS A 384 19.90 -3.73 19.70
CA LYS A 384 21.05 -4.16 20.49
C LYS A 384 22.36 -3.88 19.76
N GLY A 385 23.30 -3.24 20.44
CA GLY A 385 24.63 -2.96 19.90
C GLY A 385 24.79 -1.51 19.44
N HIS A 386 25.75 -1.30 18.54
CA HIS A 386 26.14 0.02 18.05
C HIS A 386 25.32 0.45 16.84
N PHE A 387 24.92 1.71 16.82
CA PHE A 387 24.16 2.32 15.74
C PHE A 387 24.75 3.67 15.41
N THR A 388 24.82 3.96 14.13
CA THR A 388 25.11 5.30 13.63
C THR A 388 23.82 5.85 13.05
N ILE A 389 23.40 7.01 13.57
CA ILE A 389 22.24 7.76 13.11
C ILE A 389 22.76 9.07 12.53
N THR A 390 22.37 9.37 11.30
CA THR A 390 22.78 10.60 10.60
C THR A 390 21.56 11.32 10.08
N VAL A 391 21.55 12.63 10.23
CA VAL A 391 20.56 13.52 9.65
C VAL A 391 21.27 14.54 8.75
N ASP A 392 20.58 15.07 7.74
CA ASP A 392 21.01 16.28 7.06
C ASP A 392 19.87 17.29 7.23
N ALA A 393 20.13 18.39 7.94
CA ALA A 393 19.15 19.44 8.18
C ALA A 393 19.78 20.83 8.02
N ASP A 394 18.97 21.87 7.83
CA ASP A 394 19.44 23.26 7.79
C ASP A 394 19.69 23.88 9.17
N THR A 395 19.28 23.17 10.22
CA THR A 395 19.46 23.56 11.61
C THR A 395 19.76 22.35 12.48
N SER A 396 20.35 22.58 13.65
CA SER A 396 20.62 21.50 14.61
C SER A 396 19.31 20.95 15.18
N LEU A 397 19.21 19.63 15.20
CA LEU A 397 18.07 18.89 15.74
C LEU A 397 18.50 18.07 16.95
N GLN A 398 17.59 17.85 17.89
CA GLN A 398 17.78 16.92 19.00
C GLN A 398 17.12 15.58 18.65
N LEU A 399 17.91 14.52 18.50
CA LEU A 399 17.38 13.16 18.29
C LEU A 399 16.63 12.70 19.54
N VAL A 400 15.41 12.19 19.33
CA VAL A 400 14.58 11.61 20.39
C VAL A 400 14.07 10.23 19.99
N VAL A 401 13.90 9.37 20.99
CA VAL A 401 13.33 8.03 20.82
C VAL A 401 12.24 7.77 21.85
N TRP A 402 11.22 7.01 21.47
CA TRP A 402 10.20 6.50 22.38
C TRP A 402 10.52 5.04 22.65
N LYS A 403 10.71 4.68 23.92
CA LYS A 403 11.07 3.32 24.34
C LYS A 403 9.86 2.63 24.94
N GLU A 404 9.73 1.32 24.73
CA GLU A 404 8.72 0.54 25.45
C GLU A 404 8.93 0.62 26.96
N GLY A 405 7.84 0.74 27.71
CA GLY A 405 7.87 0.74 29.17
C GLY A 405 8.17 2.10 29.83
N THR A 406 8.35 3.17 29.06
CA THR A 406 8.41 4.53 29.64
C THR A 406 7.00 5.03 29.98
N GLU A 407 6.87 5.72 31.11
CA GLU A 407 5.60 6.31 31.50
C GLU A 407 5.15 7.37 30.47
N ARG A 408 3.86 7.33 30.09
CA ARG A 408 3.15 8.38 29.33
C ARG A 408 3.65 8.68 27.91
N ASP A 409 4.26 7.71 27.21
CA ASP A 409 4.71 7.91 25.82
C ASP A 409 5.64 9.14 25.67
N LEU A 410 6.46 9.42 26.70
CA LEU A 410 7.39 10.53 26.68
C LEU A 410 8.65 10.17 25.87
N PRO A 411 9.14 11.10 25.02
CA PRO A 411 10.39 10.93 24.30
C PRO A 411 11.59 10.94 25.26
N THR A 412 12.61 10.14 24.94
CA THR A 412 13.93 10.18 25.55
C THR A 412 14.91 10.84 24.59
N GLU A 413 15.55 11.91 25.02
CA GLU A 413 16.62 12.56 24.26
C GLU A 413 17.86 11.66 24.20
N ILE A 414 18.43 11.53 23.00
CA ILE A 414 19.72 10.88 22.81
C ILE A 414 20.83 11.92 22.94
N THR A 415 21.58 11.83 24.02
CA THR A 415 22.73 12.71 24.27
C THR A 415 23.91 12.33 23.37
N LYS A 416 24.54 13.34 22.78
CA LYS A 416 25.77 13.17 22.00
C LYS A 416 27.00 13.04 22.88
N LYS A 417 28.02 12.37 22.37
CA LYS A 417 29.38 12.42 22.97
C LYS A 417 30.06 13.74 22.60
N GLU A 418 30.99 14.20 23.44
CA GLU A 418 31.67 15.51 23.34
C GLU A 418 32.41 15.80 22.00
N ASN A 419 32.53 14.82 21.09
CA ASN A 419 33.22 14.94 19.80
C ASN A 419 32.38 14.51 18.58
N GLU A 420 31.08 14.26 18.75
CA GLU A 420 30.21 13.87 17.64
C GLU A 420 29.84 15.08 16.78
N ALA A 421 29.74 14.88 15.46
CA ALA A 421 29.28 15.92 14.56
C ALA A 421 27.84 16.35 14.88
N VAL A 422 27.48 17.60 14.54
CA VAL A 422 26.17 18.22 14.84
C VAL A 422 24.99 17.44 14.27
N ASP A 423 25.20 16.59 13.28
CA ASP A 423 24.13 15.82 12.62
C ASP A 423 24.35 14.30 12.65
N VAL A 424 25.26 13.83 13.51
CA VAL A 424 25.58 12.41 13.70
C VAL A 424 25.45 12.03 15.17
N TRP A 425 24.92 10.84 15.44
CA TRP A 425 24.85 10.22 16.76
C TRP A 425 25.40 8.78 16.69
N ASP A 426 26.34 8.44 17.58
CA ASP A 426 26.82 7.06 17.76
C ASP A 426 26.27 6.47 19.06
N VAL A 427 25.16 5.75 18.91
CA VAL A 427 24.33 5.28 20.03
C VAL A 427 24.55 3.80 20.29
N VAL A 428 24.55 3.42 21.56
CA VAL A 428 24.57 2.01 21.98
C VAL A 428 23.24 1.67 22.63
N PHE A 429 22.47 0.77 22.01
CA PHE A 429 21.22 0.26 22.57
C PHE A 429 21.47 -1.05 23.33
N GLN A 430 20.90 -1.17 24.54
CA GLN A 430 21.07 -2.31 25.43
C GLN A 430 19.86 -3.25 25.40
N ASN A 431 19.52 -3.75 24.20
CA ASN A 431 18.34 -4.60 23.99
C ASN A 431 17.03 -3.87 24.32
N GLU A 432 16.90 -2.65 23.79
CA GLU A 432 15.77 -1.76 24.03
C GLU A 432 14.78 -1.87 22.87
N ARG A 433 13.48 -1.94 23.17
CA ARG A 433 12.44 -1.88 22.15
C ARG A 433 12.07 -0.42 21.89
N ILE A 434 12.36 0.05 20.68
CA ILE A 434 12.07 1.40 20.23
C ILE A 434 10.72 1.40 19.51
N ARG A 435 9.81 2.22 20.03
CA ARG A 435 8.42 2.41 19.56
C ARG A 435 8.28 3.56 18.57
N ALA A 436 9.17 4.54 18.64
CA ALA A 436 9.27 5.57 17.62
C ALA A 436 10.61 6.29 17.66
N ILE A 437 10.94 6.96 16.57
CA ILE A 437 12.13 7.79 16.40
C ILE A 437 11.71 9.13 15.80
N GLY A 438 12.37 10.21 16.22
CA GLY A 438 12.05 11.53 15.72
C GLY A 438 13.01 12.60 16.19
N PHE A 439 12.57 13.85 16.11
CA PHE A 439 13.38 15.01 16.48
C PHE A 439 12.61 15.99 17.34
N ALA A 440 13.28 16.57 18.33
CA ALA A 440 12.88 17.82 18.94
C ALA A 440 13.62 18.97 18.26
N CYS A 441 12.92 20.06 17.96
CA CYS A 441 13.51 21.27 17.43
C CYS A 441 12.93 22.51 18.12
N ASP A 442 13.72 23.57 18.18
CA ASP A 442 13.36 24.85 18.80
C ASP A 442 12.83 25.89 17.79
N GLN A 443 13.01 25.61 16.50
CA GLN A 443 12.66 26.48 15.38
C GLN A 443 12.25 25.64 14.17
N ALA A 444 11.79 26.30 13.11
CA ALA A 444 11.51 25.61 11.86
C ALA A 444 12.78 24.96 11.29
N ALA A 445 12.65 23.78 10.71
CA ALA A 445 13.75 23.02 10.14
C ALA A 445 13.37 22.37 8.80
N ILE A 446 14.34 22.27 7.90
CA ILE A 446 14.26 21.49 6.67
C ILE A 446 15.19 20.30 6.82
N VAL A 447 14.62 19.09 6.83
CA VAL A 447 15.37 17.83 6.89
C VAL A 447 15.48 17.27 5.48
N ARG A 448 16.71 17.12 4.98
CA ARG A 448 17.03 16.63 3.64
C ARG A 448 17.24 15.13 3.61
N SER A 449 17.73 14.53 4.69
CA SER A 449 17.84 13.08 4.79
C SER A 449 17.89 12.59 6.24
N PHE A 450 17.55 11.31 6.41
CA PHE A 450 17.66 10.55 7.64
C PHE A 450 18.21 9.17 7.31
N SER A 451 19.15 8.68 8.13
CA SER A 451 19.68 7.33 8.03
C SER A 451 19.97 6.79 9.42
N MET A 452 19.55 5.55 9.67
CA MET A 452 19.83 4.80 10.88
C MET A 452 20.28 3.40 10.49
N LYS A 453 21.51 3.05 10.89
CA LYS A 453 22.13 1.77 10.57
C LYS A 453 22.76 1.14 11.81
N GLN A 454 22.63 -0.17 11.94
CA GLN A 454 23.42 -0.92 12.89
C GLN A 454 24.86 -0.99 12.37
N THR A 455 25.82 -0.58 13.19
CA THR A 455 27.24 -0.67 12.89
C THR A 455 27.83 -1.89 13.61
N SER A 456 28.73 -2.60 12.93
CA SER A 456 29.55 -3.62 13.59
C SER A 456 30.30 -2.98 14.77
N PRO A 457 30.50 -3.69 15.89
CA PRO A 457 31.32 -3.17 16.97
C PRO A 457 32.67 -2.74 16.40
N ILE A 458 33.08 -1.49 16.67
CA ILE A 458 34.42 -1.01 16.35
C ILE A 458 35.38 -2.04 16.97
N PRO A 459 36.30 -2.66 16.21
CA PRO A 459 37.30 -3.52 16.82
C PRO A 459 38.04 -2.66 17.83
N THR A 460 37.88 -2.97 19.12
CA THR A 460 38.73 -2.41 20.17
C THR A 460 40.17 -2.55 19.68
N ARG A 461 40.85 -1.41 19.48
CA ARG A 461 42.29 -1.37 19.15
C ARG A 461 42.96 -2.44 20.01
N LYS A 462 43.55 -3.45 19.35
CA LYS A 462 44.47 -4.36 20.03
C LYS A 462 45.44 -3.48 20.80
N GLN A 463 45.44 -3.57 22.13
CA GLN A 463 46.56 -3.10 22.91
C GLN A 463 47.80 -3.72 22.28
N CYS A 464 48.70 -2.88 21.77
CA CYS A 464 50.06 -3.31 21.51
C CYS A 464 50.61 -3.80 22.84
N ILE A 465 50.63 -5.12 23.02
CA ILE A 465 51.45 -5.75 24.03
C ILE A 465 52.86 -5.65 23.45
N ASN A 466 53.64 -4.73 24.00
CA ASN A 466 55.10 -4.76 23.87
C ASN A 466 55.60 -5.99 24.64
N GLU A 467 56.23 -6.92 23.93
CA GLU A 467 57.42 -7.65 24.41
C GLU A 467 58.40 -7.80 23.24
#